data_AF-A0AAI8VUP7-F1
#
_entry.id   AF-A0AAI8VUP7-F1
#
_cell.length_a   1.000
_cell.length_b   1.000
_cell.length_c   1.000
_cell.angle_alpha   90.00
_cell.angle_beta   90.00
_cell.angle_gamma   90.00
#
_symmetry.space_group_name_H-M   'P 1'
#
loop_
_entity.id
_entity.type
_entity.pdbx_description
1 polymer ?
#
loop_
_entity_poly.entity_id
_entity_poly.type
_entity_poly.pdbx_seq_one_letter_code
_entity_poly.pdbx_strand_id
1 'polypeptide(L)'
;MNDVQATTDRILNTPLPLAYAIAISQLTWVYILILPSQLYDTLGLVAIPGTLFAAYIILGFAYIGQEIENSFGHDVNDLPLDDFCNQLAADIDTITTSSPTNGAQTFVQSAANCVLYPALRYGYDVWADSDVSVEEIRAALRRRALVRMEMVKPRLRRRRGREGTDGDGEGEGEGLGVGGRYEKVRATGVESV
;
A
#
# COMPACT_ATOMS: atom_id res chain seq x y z
N MET A 1 1.82 -5.79 17.68
CA MET A 1 2.88 -4.88 18.15
C MET A 1 4.24 -5.57 18.13
N ASN A 2 4.37 -6.76 18.73
CA ASN A 2 5.64 -7.50 18.74
C ASN A 2 6.17 -7.88 17.34
N ASP A 3 5.30 -8.08 16.33
CA ASP A 3 5.75 -8.49 14.99
C ASP A 3 6.53 -7.40 14.26
N VAL A 4 6.11 -6.13 14.38
CA VAL A 4 6.80 -4.99 13.74
C VAL A 4 8.12 -4.76 14.44
N GLN A 5 8.12 -4.73 15.78
CA GLN A 5 9.34 -4.58 16.57
C GLN A 5 10.32 -5.73 16.30
N ALA A 6 9.86 -6.98 16.27
CA ALA A 6 10.69 -8.13 15.93
C ALA A 6 11.21 -8.12 14.49
N THR A 7 10.48 -7.47 13.55
CA THR A 7 10.94 -7.31 12.17
C THR A 7 12.03 -6.24 12.08
N THR A 8 11.84 -5.09 12.72
CA THR A 8 12.85 -4.03 12.77
C THR A 8 14.10 -4.47 13.54
N ASP A 9 13.93 -5.18 14.66
CA ASP A 9 15.03 -5.78 15.41
C ASP A 9 15.76 -6.82 14.58
N ARG A 10 15.08 -7.62 13.74
CA ARG A 10 15.77 -8.55 12.83
C ARG A 10 16.56 -7.84 11.75
N ILE A 11 16.01 -6.77 11.16
CA ILE A 11 16.71 -5.98 10.14
C ILE A 11 17.94 -5.30 10.75
N LEU A 12 17.83 -4.78 11.97
CA LEU A 12 18.93 -4.17 12.71
C LEU A 12 19.95 -5.21 13.21
N ASN A 13 19.50 -6.38 13.68
CA ASN A 13 20.34 -7.46 14.20
C ASN A 13 20.84 -8.42 13.10
N THR A 14 20.63 -8.11 11.82
CA THR A 14 21.43 -8.65 10.72
C THR A 14 22.46 -7.62 10.25
N PRO A 15 23.36 -7.10 11.12
CA PRO A 15 24.43 -6.26 10.61
C PRO A 15 25.28 -7.12 9.69
N LEU A 16 25.54 -6.61 8.49
CA LEU A 16 26.56 -7.20 7.62
C LEU A 16 27.86 -7.28 8.45
N PRO A 17 28.58 -8.41 8.40
CA PRO A 17 29.76 -8.57 9.23
C PRO A 17 30.73 -7.41 9.00
N LEU A 18 31.18 -6.72 10.06
CA LEU A 18 32.11 -5.59 9.95
C LEU A 18 33.37 -5.93 9.10
N ALA A 19 33.80 -7.19 9.17
CA ALA A 19 34.89 -7.71 8.37
C ALA A 19 34.64 -7.62 6.85
N TYR A 20 33.40 -7.71 6.40
CA TYR A 20 33.01 -7.58 4.99
C TYR A 20 33.22 -6.15 4.48
N ALA A 21 32.69 -5.15 5.18
CA ALA A 21 32.87 -3.74 4.83
C ALA A 21 34.37 -3.35 4.82
N ILE A 22 35.13 -3.82 5.83
CA ILE A 22 36.59 -3.61 5.90
C ILE A 22 37.28 -4.30 4.71
N ALA A 23 36.90 -5.54 4.37
CA ALA A 23 37.51 -6.26 3.25
C ALA A 23 37.24 -5.60 1.90
N ILE A 24 36.03 -5.09 1.66
CA ILE A 24 35.71 -4.34 0.42
C ILE A 24 36.55 -3.07 0.33
N SER A 25 36.67 -2.32 1.43
CA SER A 25 37.49 -1.11 1.47
C SER A 25 38.96 -1.43 1.16
N GLN A 26 39.51 -2.46 1.80
CA GLN A 26 40.88 -2.93 1.54
C GLN A 26 41.08 -3.37 0.08
N LEU A 27 40.15 -4.14 -0.48
CA LEU A 27 40.21 -4.59 -1.86
C LEU A 27 40.13 -3.42 -2.84
N THR A 28 39.29 -2.43 -2.56
CA THR A 28 39.15 -1.22 -3.38
C THR A 28 40.46 -0.44 -3.44
N TRP A 29 41.11 -0.25 -2.28
CA TRP A 29 42.42 0.40 -2.21
C TRP A 29 43.49 -0.37 -2.97
N VAL A 30 43.57 -1.69 -2.77
CA VAL A 30 44.52 -2.55 -3.49
C VAL A 30 44.28 -2.49 -5.01
N TYR A 31 43.01 -2.51 -5.44
CA TYR A 31 42.66 -2.43 -6.85
C TYR A 31 43.13 -1.12 -7.48
N ILE A 32 42.87 0.03 -6.83
CA ILE A 32 43.30 1.34 -7.32
C ILE A 32 44.83 1.46 -7.41
N LEU A 33 45.57 0.84 -6.47
CA LEU A 33 47.04 0.84 -6.49
C LEU A 33 47.61 -0.01 -7.64
N ILE A 34 46.93 -1.10 -8.01
CA ILE A 34 47.37 -2.00 -9.10
C ILE A 34 46.96 -1.47 -10.48
N LEU A 35 45.83 -0.76 -10.57
CA LEU A 35 45.26 -0.20 -11.80
C LEU A 35 46.26 0.57 -12.69
N PRO A 36 47.11 1.49 -12.17
CA PRO A 36 48.10 2.18 -13.00
C PRO A 36 49.14 1.26 -13.61
N SER A 37 49.57 0.20 -12.90
CA SER A 37 50.51 -0.78 -13.47
C SER A 37 49.86 -1.59 -14.60
N GLN A 38 48.56 -1.85 -14.52
CA GLN A 38 47.84 -2.57 -15.59
C GLN A 38 47.66 -1.72 -16.85
N LEU A 39 47.43 -0.42 -16.68
CA LEU A 39 47.11 0.48 -17.80
C LEU A 39 48.37 1.08 -18.46
N TYR A 40 49.50 1.10 -17.76
CA TYR A 40 50.75 1.68 -18.25
C TYR A 40 51.23 1.05 -19.57
N ASP A 41 51.12 -0.27 -19.73
CA ASP A 41 51.58 -0.98 -20.95
C ASP A 41 50.80 -0.59 -22.21
N THR A 42 49.58 -0.09 -22.06
CA THR A 42 48.70 0.26 -23.20
C THR A 42 48.65 1.76 -23.47
N LEU A 43 48.64 2.59 -22.42
CA LEU A 43 48.41 4.04 -22.52
C LEU A 43 49.65 4.89 -22.18
N GLY A 44 50.73 4.30 -21.64
CA GLY A 44 51.92 5.02 -21.21
C GLY A 44 51.60 6.16 -20.24
N LEU A 45 52.05 7.38 -20.54
CA LEU A 45 51.83 8.56 -19.67
C LEU A 45 50.36 8.98 -19.54
N VAL A 46 49.50 8.64 -20.52
CA VAL A 46 48.05 8.93 -20.45
C VAL A 46 47.35 8.04 -19.41
N ALA A 47 48.02 6.97 -18.96
CA ALA A 47 47.51 6.14 -17.88
C ALA A 47 47.31 6.93 -16.58
N ILE A 48 48.13 7.97 -16.31
CA ILE A 48 48.05 8.75 -15.06
C ILE A 48 46.69 9.47 -14.90
N PRO A 49 46.24 10.33 -15.84
CA PRO A 49 44.92 10.94 -15.73
C PRO A 49 43.79 9.91 -15.88
N GLY A 50 43.98 8.86 -16.67
CA GLY A 50 42.98 7.79 -16.84
C GLY A 50 42.72 7.01 -15.55
N THR A 51 43.77 6.65 -14.81
CA THR A 51 43.66 5.93 -13.54
C THR A 51 43.13 6.82 -12.43
N LEU A 52 43.46 8.11 -12.42
CA LEU A 52 42.85 9.11 -11.52
C LEU A 52 41.34 9.21 -11.72
N PHE A 53 40.88 9.27 -12.98
CA PHE A 53 39.45 9.32 -13.29
C PHE A 53 38.74 8.01 -12.91
N ALA A 54 39.34 6.86 -13.22
CA ALA A 54 38.80 5.56 -12.82
C ALA A 54 38.73 5.42 -11.29
N ALA A 55 39.80 5.81 -10.59
CA ALA A 55 39.85 5.79 -9.13
C ALA A 55 38.75 6.66 -8.52
N TYR A 56 38.51 7.87 -9.04
CA TYR A 56 37.43 8.74 -8.58
C TYR A 56 36.07 8.06 -8.67
N ILE A 57 35.77 7.38 -9.80
CA ILE A 57 34.51 6.65 -9.98
C ILE A 57 34.42 5.50 -8.97
N ILE A 58 35.47 4.69 -8.86
CA ILE A 58 35.49 3.50 -7.99
C ILE A 58 35.35 3.89 -6.51
N LEU A 59 36.10 4.91 -6.06
CA LEU A 59 36.01 5.45 -4.71
C LEU A 59 34.63 6.07 -4.44
N GLY A 60 34.08 6.78 -5.41
CA GLY A 60 32.72 7.33 -5.31
C GLY A 60 31.68 6.24 -5.11
N PHE A 61 31.73 5.16 -5.88
CA PHE A 61 30.85 4.00 -5.70
C PHE A 61 31.05 3.31 -4.35
N ALA A 62 32.30 3.14 -3.90
CA ALA A 62 32.59 2.54 -2.61
C ALA A 62 32.01 3.37 -1.45
N TYR A 63 32.12 4.70 -1.53
CA TYR A 63 31.58 5.61 -0.52
C TYR A 63 30.06 5.59 -0.46
N ILE A 64 29.39 5.69 -1.62
CA ILE A 64 27.92 5.60 -1.71
C ILE A 64 27.43 4.23 -1.21
N GLY A 65 28.16 3.16 -1.56
CA GLY A 65 27.85 1.82 -1.08
C GLY A 65 27.89 1.72 0.45
N GLN A 66 28.87 2.38 1.08
CA GLN A 66 28.98 2.43 2.53
C GLN A 66 27.83 3.21 3.19
N GLU A 67 27.40 4.34 2.61
CA GLU A 67 26.24 5.08 3.12
C GLU A 67 24.94 4.26 3.00
N ILE A 68 24.73 3.58 1.87
CA ILE A 68 23.52 2.76 1.65
C ILE A 68 23.51 1.53 2.55
N GLU A 69 24.67 0.98 2.93
CA GLU A 69 24.76 -0.17 3.82
C GLU A 69 24.24 0.12 5.24
N ASN A 70 24.34 1.38 5.71
CA ASN A 70 23.99 1.77 7.08
C ASN A 70 22.88 2.83 7.16
N SER A 71 21.73 2.59 6.50
CA SER A 71 20.63 3.59 6.43
C SER A 71 19.94 3.93 7.77
N PHE A 72 20.28 3.25 8.86
CA PHE A 72 19.72 3.44 10.21
C PHE A 72 20.72 4.12 11.17
N GLY A 73 21.82 4.66 10.65
CA GLY A 73 22.82 5.36 11.45
C GLY A 73 22.38 6.76 11.90
N HIS A 74 23.38 7.63 12.07
CA HIS A 74 23.20 9.03 12.46
C HIS A 74 23.81 10.00 11.43
N ASP A 75 24.05 9.54 10.20
CA ASP A 75 24.54 10.36 9.11
C ASP A 75 23.40 11.20 8.50
N VAL A 76 23.75 12.27 7.79
CA VAL A 76 22.78 13.22 7.20
C VAL A 76 21.83 12.55 6.19
N ASN A 77 22.28 11.46 5.57
CA ASN A 77 21.53 10.70 4.58
C ASN A 77 20.72 9.53 5.19
N ASP A 78 20.80 9.33 6.51
CA ASP A 78 20.09 8.25 7.20
C ASP A 78 18.64 8.62 7.49
N LEU A 79 17.84 7.59 7.81
CA LEU A 79 16.43 7.76 8.10
C LEU A 79 16.22 8.42 9.48
N PRO A 80 15.44 9.51 9.62
CA PRO A 80 15.25 10.21 10.89
C PRO A 80 14.26 9.46 11.80
N LEU A 81 14.75 8.40 12.46
CA LEU A 81 13.94 7.55 13.35
C LEU A 81 13.33 8.35 14.52
N ASP A 82 14.06 9.32 15.04
CA ASP A 82 13.60 10.16 16.16
C ASP A 82 12.37 10.98 15.78
N ASP A 83 12.32 11.51 14.56
CA ASP A 83 11.18 12.28 14.07
C ASP A 83 9.96 11.38 13.90
N PHE A 84 10.13 10.17 13.38
CA PHE A 84 9.05 9.19 13.30
C PHE A 84 8.50 8.80 14.68
N CYS A 85 9.38 8.60 15.67
CA CYS A 85 8.99 8.31 17.05
C CYS A 85 8.21 9.48 17.68
N ASN A 86 8.67 10.71 17.47
CA ASN A 86 8.00 11.92 17.95
C ASN A 86 6.62 12.12 17.30
N GLN A 87 6.52 11.88 15.99
CA GLN A 87 5.26 11.96 15.28
C GLN A 87 4.27 10.89 15.75
N LEU A 88 4.73 9.65 15.95
CA LEU A 88 3.90 8.58 16.50
C LEU A 88 3.41 8.90 17.92
N ALA A 89 4.27 9.47 18.76
CA ALA A 89 3.88 9.90 20.10
C ALA A 89 2.81 11.01 20.06
N ALA A 90 2.96 11.99 19.17
CA ALA A 90 1.97 13.06 18.97
C ALA A 90 0.63 12.52 18.45
N ASP A 91 0.65 11.56 17.52
CA ASP A 91 -0.56 10.90 17.02
C ASP A 91 -1.28 10.12 18.13
N ILE A 92 -0.53 9.38 18.95
CA ILE A 92 -1.10 8.65 20.10
C ILE A 92 -1.70 9.62 21.13
N ASP A 93 -1.02 10.72 21.42
CA ASP A 93 -1.52 11.75 22.33
C ASP A 93 -2.81 12.38 21.78
N THR A 94 -2.83 12.69 20.48
CA THR A 94 -4.01 13.20 19.78
C THR A 94 -5.17 12.21 19.86
N ILE A 95 -4.93 10.92 19.58
CA ILE A 95 -5.98 9.88 19.63
C ILE A 95 -6.51 9.71 21.05
N THR A 96 -5.63 9.72 22.05
CA THR A 96 -5.99 9.51 23.46
C THR A 96 -6.75 10.70 24.05
N THR A 97 -6.40 11.93 23.64
CA THR A 97 -7.09 13.16 24.05
C THR A 97 -8.36 13.42 23.25
N SER A 98 -8.45 12.91 22.02
CA SER A 98 -9.69 12.91 21.25
C SER A 98 -10.67 11.89 21.83
N SER A 99 -11.42 12.30 22.85
CA SER A 99 -12.62 11.57 23.28
C SER A 99 -13.55 11.41 22.07
N PRO A 100 -14.14 10.22 21.83
CA PRO A 100 -15.04 10.03 20.70
C PRO A 100 -16.14 11.10 20.76
N THR A 101 -16.13 12.02 19.80
CA THR A 101 -16.96 13.23 19.81
C THR A 101 -18.45 12.90 19.89
N ASN A 102 -18.81 11.68 19.50
CA ASN A 102 -20.16 11.16 19.51
C ASN A 102 -20.07 9.76 20.14
N GLY A 103 -20.83 9.49 21.21
CA GLY A 103 -20.86 8.15 21.83
C GLY A 103 -21.11 7.05 20.79
N ALA A 104 -20.64 5.82 21.06
CA ALA A 104 -20.76 4.70 20.10
C ALA A 104 -22.18 4.56 19.51
N GLN A 105 -23.21 4.84 20.32
CA GLN A 105 -24.61 4.86 19.90
C GLN A 105 -24.91 5.91 18.81
N THR A 106 -24.41 7.13 18.93
CA THR A 106 -24.62 8.18 17.91
C THR A 106 -23.92 7.90 16.58
N PHE A 107 -22.77 7.21 16.61
CA PHE A 107 -22.15 6.71 15.37
C PHE A 107 -22.96 5.57 14.75
N VAL A 108 -23.38 4.61 15.58
CA VAL A 108 -24.15 3.45 15.14
C VAL A 108 -25.51 3.86 14.56
N GLN A 109 -26.18 4.84 15.18
CA GLN A 109 -27.48 5.37 14.76
C GLN A 109 -27.37 6.46 13.67
N SER A 110 -26.17 6.80 13.21
CA SER A 110 -25.99 7.76 12.14
C SER A 110 -26.64 7.25 10.85
N ALA A 111 -27.37 8.13 10.14
CA ALA A 111 -27.94 7.81 8.84
C ALA A 111 -26.87 7.44 7.78
N ALA A 112 -25.62 7.86 7.99
CA ALA A 112 -24.48 7.48 7.16
C ALA A 112 -23.95 6.06 7.46
N ASN A 113 -24.31 5.48 8.61
CA ASN A 113 -23.90 4.13 9.00
C ASN A 113 -24.79 3.08 8.32
N CYS A 114 -24.51 2.82 7.03
CA CYS A 114 -25.16 1.78 6.25
C CYS A 114 -24.46 0.43 6.48
N VAL A 115 -25.00 -0.40 7.39
CA VAL A 115 -24.39 -1.67 7.86
C VAL A 115 -24.05 -2.64 6.71
N LEU A 116 -24.84 -2.63 5.64
CA LEU A 116 -24.70 -3.53 4.49
C LEU A 116 -24.40 -2.81 3.17
N TYR A 117 -23.83 -1.61 3.23
CA TYR A 117 -23.33 -0.93 2.02
C TYR A 117 -22.27 -1.80 1.31
N PRO A 118 -22.26 -1.87 -0.04
CA PRO A 118 -23.09 -1.16 -1.03
C PRO A 118 -24.37 -1.91 -1.43
N ALA A 119 -24.58 -3.12 -0.93
CA ALA A 119 -25.73 -3.95 -1.32
C ALA A 119 -27.06 -3.31 -0.91
N LEU A 120 -27.08 -2.61 0.23
CA LEU A 120 -28.24 -1.90 0.76
C LEU A 120 -27.78 -0.58 1.41
N ARG A 121 -28.59 0.48 1.28
CA ARG A 121 -28.35 1.83 1.84
C ARG A 121 -29.22 2.11 3.09
N TYR A 122 -29.64 1.06 3.80
CA TYR A 122 -30.42 1.20 5.03
C TYR A 122 -29.50 1.41 6.24
N GLY A 123 -29.87 2.35 7.11
CA GLY A 123 -29.19 2.64 8.37
C GLY A 123 -29.41 1.55 9.42
N TYR A 124 -28.73 1.67 10.56
CA TYR A 124 -28.85 0.71 11.68
C TYR A 124 -30.26 0.60 12.25
N ASP A 125 -31.01 1.71 12.26
CA ASP A 125 -32.38 1.84 12.74
C ASP A 125 -33.30 0.76 12.18
N VAL A 126 -33.24 0.53 10.86
CA VAL A 126 -34.06 -0.49 10.17
C VAL A 126 -33.74 -1.90 10.63
N TRP A 127 -32.50 -2.19 11.01
CA TRP A 127 -32.06 -3.52 11.45
C TRP A 127 -32.24 -3.74 12.96
N ALA A 128 -32.37 -2.65 13.72
CA ALA A 128 -32.57 -2.69 15.16
C ALA A 128 -34.04 -2.96 15.51
N ASP A 129 -34.97 -2.54 14.66
CA ASP A 129 -36.38 -2.90 14.80
C ASP A 129 -36.57 -4.41 14.56
N SER A 130 -37.34 -5.03 15.45
CA SER A 130 -37.55 -6.48 15.51
C SER A 130 -38.39 -7.03 14.34
N ASP A 131 -38.81 -6.17 13.42
CA ASP A 131 -39.67 -6.50 12.28
C ASP A 131 -38.90 -7.10 11.09
N VAL A 132 -37.55 -7.03 11.11
CA VAL A 132 -36.72 -7.68 10.09
C VAL A 132 -36.47 -9.13 10.46
N SER A 133 -36.98 -10.05 9.64
CA SER A 133 -36.79 -11.48 9.82
C SER A 133 -35.31 -11.89 9.70
N VAL A 134 -34.89 -12.89 10.48
CA VAL A 134 -33.52 -13.43 10.45
C VAL A 134 -33.17 -13.96 9.05
N GLU A 135 -34.16 -14.44 8.31
CA GLU A 135 -34.06 -14.90 6.93
C GLU A 135 -33.68 -13.77 5.97
N GLU A 136 -34.23 -12.58 6.17
CA GLU A 136 -33.91 -11.39 5.40
C GLU A 136 -32.49 -10.89 5.69
N ILE A 137 -32.08 -10.90 6.97
CA ILE A 137 -30.69 -10.62 7.38
C ILE A 137 -29.73 -11.60 6.71
N ARG A 138 -30.03 -12.91 6.77
CA ARG A 138 -29.21 -13.95 6.12
C ARG A 138 -29.17 -13.78 4.60
N ALA A 139 -30.28 -13.41 3.97
CA ALA A 139 -30.34 -13.16 2.54
C ALA A 139 -29.50 -11.94 2.15
N ALA A 140 -29.57 -10.86 2.93
CA ALA A 140 -28.78 -9.65 2.70
C ALA A 140 -27.27 -9.90 2.89
N LEU A 141 -26.88 -10.67 3.90
CA LEU A 141 -25.48 -11.11 4.11
C LEU A 141 -24.96 -11.97 2.96
N ARG A 142 -25.79 -12.90 2.45
CA ARG A 142 -25.47 -13.71 1.26
C ARG A 142 -25.25 -12.83 0.02
N ARG A 143 -26.12 -11.82 -0.18
CA ARG A 143 -25.97 -10.86 -1.29
C ARG A 143 -24.67 -10.05 -1.16
N ARG A 144 -24.30 -9.59 0.04
CA ARG A 144 -23.01 -8.90 0.27
C ARG A 144 -21.81 -9.78 -0.07
N ALA A 145 -21.82 -11.05 0.34
CA ALA A 145 -20.74 -11.99 0.04
C ALA A 145 -20.53 -12.16 -1.47
N LEU A 146 -21.62 -12.24 -2.24
CA LEU A 146 -21.60 -12.33 -3.70
C LEU A 146 -21.08 -11.04 -4.36
N VAL A 147 -21.57 -9.86 -3.93
CA VAL A 147 -21.09 -8.57 -4.45
C VAL A 147 -19.60 -8.38 -4.17
N ARG A 148 -19.13 -8.77 -2.98
CA ARG A 148 -17.70 -8.74 -2.64
C ARG A 148 -16.89 -9.66 -3.53
N MET A 149 -17.38 -10.88 -3.80
CA MET A 149 -16.70 -11.83 -4.70
C MET A 149 -16.62 -11.33 -6.14
N GLU A 150 -17.67 -10.69 -6.66
CA GLU A 150 -17.64 -10.06 -7.99
C GLU A 150 -16.68 -8.87 -8.05
N MET A 151 -16.58 -8.05 -7.00
CA MET A 151 -15.61 -6.95 -6.93
C MET A 151 -14.16 -7.42 -6.74
N VAL A 152 -13.95 -8.58 -6.10
CA VAL A 152 -12.62 -9.14 -5.79
C VAL A 152 -12.09 -10.05 -6.91
N LYS A 153 -12.89 -10.37 -7.93
CA LYS A 153 -12.34 -10.98 -9.15
C LYS A 153 -11.26 -10.04 -9.69
N PRO A 154 -9.96 -10.42 -9.64
CA PRO A 154 -8.94 -9.64 -10.30
C PRO A 154 -9.35 -9.58 -11.77
N ARG A 155 -8.94 -8.52 -12.46
CA ARG A 155 -9.07 -8.37 -13.92
C ARG A 155 -8.25 -9.41 -14.71
N LEU A 156 -8.25 -10.68 -14.29
CA LEU A 156 -7.75 -11.85 -14.99
C LEU A 156 -8.70 -12.24 -16.12
N ARG A 157 -8.95 -11.30 -17.04
CA ARG A 157 -9.63 -11.62 -18.30
C ARG A 157 -9.29 -10.68 -19.46
N ARG A 158 -8.09 -10.10 -19.46
CA ARG A 158 -7.51 -9.44 -20.64
C ARG A 158 -6.10 -9.94 -20.95
N ARG A 159 -5.92 -11.25 -21.15
CA ARG A 159 -4.74 -11.77 -21.87
C ARG A 159 -4.86 -13.19 -22.44
N ARG A 160 -6.06 -13.64 -22.81
CA ARG A 160 -6.19 -14.87 -23.60
C ARG A 160 -7.42 -14.78 -24.49
N GLY A 161 -7.19 -14.73 -25.81
CA GLY A 161 -8.23 -14.72 -26.84
C GLY A 161 -8.15 -13.51 -27.78
N ARG A 162 -7.06 -13.38 -28.53
CA ARG A 162 -7.05 -12.68 -29.82
C ARG A 162 -6.58 -13.68 -30.86
N GLU A 163 -7.48 -14.52 -31.34
CA GLU A 163 -7.33 -15.26 -32.61
C GLU A 163 -8.67 -15.84 -33.08
N GLY A 164 -9.07 -15.44 -34.31
CA GLY A 164 -10.09 -16.01 -35.22
C GLY A 164 -11.56 -15.71 -34.92
N THR A 165 -12.31 -14.89 -35.70
CA THR A 165 -12.94 -15.16 -37.04
C THR A 165 -13.88 -16.37 -36.99
N ASP A 166 -15.16 -16.37 -37.35
CA ASP A 166 -16.10 -15.52 -38.11
C ASP A 166 -17.51 -15.78 -37.53
N GLY A 167 -18.46 -14.86 -37.59
CA GLY A 167 -19.48 -14.91 -38.64
C GLY A 167 -20.87 -15.18 -38.03
N ASP A 168 -21.87 -14.54 -38.62
CA ASP A 168 -23.33 -14.76 -38.51
C ASP A 168 -24.07 -14.16 -37.31
N GLY A 169 -24.98 -13.26 -37.64
CA GLY A 169 -25.84 -12.55 -36.72
C GLY A 169 -27.22 -13.18 -36.56
N GLU A 170 -27.93 -12.72 -35.55
CA GLU A 170 -29.38 -12.56 -35.54
C GLU A 170 -29.71 -11.62 -34.39
N GLY A 171 -30.58 -10.64 -34.66
CA GLY A 171 -30.98 -9.65 -33.68
C GLY A 171 -32.08 -10.16 -32.77
N GLU A 172 -32.15 -9.63 -31.57
CA GLU A 172 -33.39 -9.32 -30.88
C GLU A 172 -33.08 -8.31 -29.78
N GLY A 173 -33.72 -7.15 -29.86
CA GLY A 173 -33.64 -6.12 -28.85
C GLY A 173 -34.76 -6.32 -27.84
N GLU A 174 -34.44 -6.24 -26.55
CA GLU A 174 -35.38 -5.83 -25.52
C GLU A 174 -34.65 -4.99 -24.47
N GLY A 175 -35.05 -3.72 -24.38
CA GLY A 175 -34.63 -2.82 -23.32
C GLY A 175 -35.38 -3.12 -22.03
N LEU A 176 -34.66 -3.26 -20.92
CA LEU A 176 -35.28 -3.24 -19.60
C LEU A 176 -35.23 -1.82 -19.02
N GLY A 177 -36.29 -1.07 -19.32
CA GLY A 177 -36.71 0.03 -18.48
C GLY A 177 -37.16 -0.50 -17.12
N VAL A 178 -36.59 0.02 -16.04
CA VAL A 178 -37.16 -0.13 -14.69
C VAL A 178 -37.31 1.28 -14.11
N GLY A 179 -38.15 2.06 -14.77
CA GLY A 179 -38.94 3.10 -14.13
C GLY A 179 -40.20 2.43 -13.58
N GLY A 180 -40.54 2.70 -12.32
CA GLY A 180 -41.84 2.32 -11.77
C GLY A 180 -41.81 1.56 -10.45
N ARG A 181 -41.14 2.07 -9.40
CA ARG A 181 -41.58 1.81 -8.02
C ARG A 181 -41.06 2.80 -6.96
N TYR A 182 -41.04 4.09 -7.27
CA TYR A 182 -40.73 5.15 -6.28
C TYR A 182 -41.83 6.19 -6.13
N GLU A 183 -43.06 5.85 -6.51
CA GLU A 183 -44.19 6.79 -6.47
C GLU A 183 -45.43 6.17 -5.81
N LYS A 184 -45.24 5.53 -4.65
CA LYS A 184 -46.41 5.15 -3.84
C LYS A 184 -46.25 5.17 -2.32
N VAL A 185 -45.19 5.79 -1.78
CA VAL A 185 -45.07 6.01 -0.32
C VAL A 185 -44.83 7.47 0.03
N ARG A 186 -45.16 8.41 -0.87
CA ARG A 186 -45.07 9.86 -0.61
C ARG A 186 -46.43 10.57 -0.50
N ALA A 187 -47.53 9.82 -0.54
CA ALA A 187 -48.87 10.40 -0.55
C ALA A 187 -49.77 9.74 0.51
N THR A 188 -49.32 9.72 1.77
CA THR A 188 -50.24 9.66 2.92
C THR A 188 -49.48 10.08 4.18
N GLY A 189 -49.83 11.24 4.75
CA GLY A 189 -49.40 11.62 6.10
C GLY A 189 -48.48 12.83 6.22
N VAL A 190 -48.62 13.87 5.40
CA VAL A 190 -48.30 15.24 5.82
C VAL A 190 -49.52 16.10 5.55
N GLU A 191 -50.45 16.10 6.49
CA GLU A 191 -51.35 17.23 6.74
C GLU A 191 -51.95 17.12 8.15
N SER A 192 -52.15 18.31 8.73
CA SER A 192 -52.86 18.66 9.97
C SER A 192 -52.17 18.44 11.34
N VAL A 193 -51.68 19.58 11.85
CA VAL A 193 -51.59 20.06 13.26
C VAL A 193 -50.52 19.45 14.15
#